data_AF-A0A418AZF3-F1
#
_entry.id   AF-A0A418AZF3-F1
#
_cell.length_a   1.000
_cell.length_b   1.000
_cell.length_c   1.000
_cell.angle_alpha   90.00
_cell.angle_beta   90.00
_cell.angle_gamma   90.00
#
_symmetry.space_group_name_H-M   'P 1'
#
loop_
_entity.id
_entity.type
_entity.pdbx_description
1 polymer ?
#
loop_
_entity_poly.entity_id
_entity_poly.type
_entity_poly.pdbx_seq_one_letter_code
_entity_poly.pdbx_strand_id
1 'polypeptide(L)'
;MVDNVPFPSGCYNSTVVDSYVLDNALVQDTFLLHRSASSVSGQLHLTSTCLSVVGTYVSQGAVIVGCGTITCSGPEVTYGNGTVLKVGVEIGGREIAMFADMPFHLAAIVGESRGNAAELKAYEDLVRTYAKSVRCDGFNVIARQAKVLRCPKIRDVFVGDGGVVEDSVVSNSTILSTPAEFSSIVGFSQVHSSILQWNAHVDGGSSVERSFLCDCSHVERHGMVMDSLLGTSSLYGANVGSNHTLKAPDQELWPGEGVFYGLSVSIKYPSNFTNAAYSVIATGVSTLPQKLDMPFALVNIPGHNIPELSPAINEIYPGYDT
;
A
#
# COMPACT_ATOMS: atom_id res chain seq x y z
N MET A 1 45.64 -14.63 -7.47
CA MET A 1 45.23 -15.75 -8.33
C MET A 1 44.61 -16.81 -7.44
N VAL A 2 43.39 -17.24 -7.77
CA VAL A 2 42.75 -18.45 -7.25
C VAL A 2 42.45 -19.28 -8.50
N ASP A 3 42.85 -20.56 -8.52
CA ASP A 3 42.67 -21.48 -9.66
C ASP A 3 43.17 -20.98 -11.02
N ASN A 4 44.35 -20.35 -11.07
CA ASN A 4 44.96 -19.79 -12.31
C ASN A 4 44.11 -18.73 -13.02
N VAL A 5 43.06 -18.21 -12.39
CA VAL A 5 42.32 -17.05 -12.87
C VAL A 5 42.89 -15.79 -12.20
N PRO A 6 43.27 -14.75 -12.97
CA PRO A 6 43.69 -13.48 -12.41
C PRO A 6 42.49 -12.81 -11.72
N PHE A 7 42.48 -12.86 -10.38
CA PHE A 7 41.57 -12.04 -9.57
C PHE A 7 42.18 -10.65 -9.40
N PRO A 8 41.51 -9.57 -9.86
CA PRO A 8 41.96 -8.21 -9.60
C PRO A 8 42.01 -7.94 -8.09
N SER A 9 42.91 -7.07 -7.64
CA SER A 9 42.84 -6.54 -6.28
C SER A 9 41.54 -5.75 -6.11
N GLY A 10 40.72 -6.12 -5.12
CA GLY A 10 39.36 -5.59 -5.02
C GLY A 10 38.65 -6.04 -3.75
N CYS A 11 37.52 -5.40 -3.46
CA CYS A 11 36.61 -5.80 -2.38
C CYS A 11 35.50 -6.67 -2.98
N TYR A 12 35.37 -7.88 -2.46
CA TYR A 12 34.38 -8.87 -2.91
C TYR A 12 33.54 -9.31 -1.72
N ASN A 13 32.23 -9.44 -1.92
CA ASN A 13 31.30 -10.01 -0.93
C ASN A 13 31.45 -9.42 0.49
N SER A 14 31.55 -8.09 0.58
CA SER A 14 31.82 -7.35 1.82
C SER A 14 30.84 -6.19 2.00
N THR A 15 30.65 -5.75 3.24
CA THR A 15 29.93 -4.50 3.55
C THR A 15 30.96 -3.40 3.79
N VAL A 16 30.91 -2.33 3.00
CA VAL A 16 31.88 -1.23 3.06
C VAL A 16 31.20 0.03 3.59
N VAL A 17 31.76 0.60 4.66
CA VAL A 17 31.30 1.85 5.30
C VAL A 17 32.53 2.73 5.59
N ASP A 18 32.44 4.04 5.37
CA ASP A 18 33.49 5.05 5.67
C ASP A 18 34.89 4.72 5.13
N SER A 19 35.01 4.38 3.84
CA SER A 19 36.28 3.98 3.22
C SER A 19 36.59 4.74 1.93
N TYR A 20 37.87 4.98 1.64
CA TYR A 20 38.35 5.51 0.36
C TYR A 20 38.90 4.37 -0.50
N VAL A 21 38.30 4.16 -1.68
CA VAL A 21 38.78 3.22 -2.69
C VAL A 21 39.57 4.01 -3.75
N LEU A 22 40.85 3.66 -3.95
CA LEU A 22 41.79 4.37 -4.84
C LEU A 22 41.96 3.64 -6.19
N ASP A 23 42.84 4.17 -7.04
CA ASP A 23 43.03 3.72 -8.43
C ASP A 23 43.36 2.21 -8.57
N ASN A 24 42.75 1.58 -9.58
CA ASN A 24 42.90 0.16 -9.95
C ASN A 24 42.28 -0.87 -8.98
N ALA A 25 41.33 -0.47 -8.13
CA ALA A 25 40.54 -1.40 -7.30
C ALA A 25 39.23 -1.83 -7.97
N LEU A 26 38.95 -3.14 -8.03
CA LEU A 26 37.68 -3.69 -8.51
C LEU A 26 36.68 -3.81 -7.34
N VAL A 27 35.50 -3.20 -7.48
CA VAL A 27 34.37 -3.36 -6.54
C VAL A 27 33.26 -4.12 -7.25
N GLN A 28 32.97 -5.32 -6.77
CA GLN A 28 31.97 -6.19 -7.38
C GLN A 28 31.15 -6.86 -6.29
N ASP A 29 29.85 -7.02 -6.53
CA ASP A 29 28.91 -7.73 -5.63
C ASP A 29 28.94 -7.16 -4.18
N THR A 30 28.95 -5.84 -4.07
CA THR A 30 29.04 -5.07 -2.81
C THR A 30 27.89 -4.06 -2.70
N PHE A 31 27.24 -3.98 -1.53
CA PHE A 31 26.15 -3.03 -1.27
C PHE A 31 26.72 -1.66 -0.85
N LEU A 32 26.47 -0.62 -1.64
CA LEU A 32 26.91 0.74 -1.35
C LEU A 32 25.78 1.57 -0.71
N LEU A 33 26.03 2.15 0.46
CA LEU A 33 25.19 3.18 1.07
C LEU A 33 26.06 4.42 1.33
N HIS A 34 25.78 5.54 0.68
CA HIS A 34 26.44 6.82 0.97
C HIS A 34 25.42 7.96 1.03
N ARG A 35 25.63 8.91 1.96
CA ARG A 35 24.82 10.13 2.13
C ARG A 35 25.42 11.28 1.30
N SER A 36 24.67 11.89 0.39
CA SER A 36 25.08 13.22 -0.13
C SER A 36 24.66 14.30 0.87
N ALA A 37 25.63 15.01 1.44
CA ALA A 37 25.40 16.20 2.24
C ALA A 37 25.20 17.42 1.31
N SER A 38 24.12 18.17 1.53
CA SER A 38 24.00 19.58 1.15
C SER A 38 23.77 20.32 2.45
N SER A 39 24.51 21.34 2.89
CA SER A 39 25.44 22.24 2.23
C SER A 39 26.37 22.86 3.28
N VAL A 40 27.69 22.73 3.10
CA VAL A 40 28.66 23.70 3.63
C VAL A 40 29.43 24.22 2.42
N SER A 41 29.41 25.53 2.25
CA SER A 41 30.15 26.29 1.23
C SER A 41 31.62 25.83 1.14
N GLY A 42 31.95 25.07 0.11
CA GLY A 42 33.31 24.66 -0.24
C GLY A 42 33.28 23.76 -1.46
N GLN A 43 34.04 24.11 -2.50
CA GLN A 43 34.04 23.47 -3.82
C GLN A 43 34.09 21.93 -3.76
N LEU A 44 33.17 21.25 -4.45
CA LEU A 44 33.34 19.85 -4.84
C LEU A 44 33.15 19.73 -6.36
N HIS A 45 34.25 19.41 -7.05
CA HIS A 45 34.24 19.07 -8.47
C HIS A 45 33.57 17.71 -8.64
N LEU A 46 32.42 17.71 -9.34
CA LEU A 46 31.70 16.52 -9.76
C LEU A 46 32.28 16.03 -11.09
N THR A 47 32.80 14.80 -11.13
CA THR A 47 33.01 14.08 -12.40
C THR A 47 32.59 12.62 -12.28
N SER A 48 31.59 12.25 -13.09
CA SER A 48 31.19 10.90 -13.54
C SER A 48 30.43 9.96 -12.58
N THR A 49 29.11 9.91 -12.80
CA THR A 49 28.21 8.74 -12.83
C THR A 49 28.33 7.69 -11.69
N CYS A 50 27.64 7.95 -10.57
CA CYS A 50 27.22 6.93 -9.60
C CYS A 50 25.76 7.17 -9.23
N LEU A 51 24.87 6.27 -9.65
CA LEU A 51 23.42 6.38 -9.49
C LEU A 51 23.02 6.05 -8.03
N SER A 52 22.92 7.11 -7.23
CA SER A 52 21.94 7.35 -6.18
C SER A 52 21.34 6.14 -5.43
N VAL A 53 22.06 5.59 -4.45
CA VAL A 53 21.44 5.01 -3.24
C VAL A 53 21.84 5.88 -2.05
N VAL A 54 21.18 7.04 -1.96
CA VAL A 54 21.27 7.97 -0.83
C VAL A 54 20.01 7.79 0.00
N GLY A 55 20.15 7.48 1.29
CA GLY A 55 19.02 7.42 2.22
C GLY A 55 18.24 6.11 2.16
N THR A 56 18.89 4.96 2.37
CA THR A 56 18.21 3.68 2.65
C THR A 56 18.94 2.93 3.75
N TYR A 57 18.23 2.52 4.79
CA TYR A 57 18.68 1.62 5.84
C TYR A 57 18.29 0.19 5.48
N VAL A 58 19.26 -0.72 5.49
CA VAL A 58 19.07 -2.14 5.16
C VAL A 58 19.44 -2.97 6.38
N SER A 59 18.46 -3.67 6.94
CA SER A 59 18.65 -4.47 8.16
C SER A 59 19.27 -5.84 7.86
N GLN A 60 19.55 -6.60 8.92
CA GLN A 60 20.17 -7.91 8.84
C GLN A 60 19.34 -8.88 7.98
N GLY A 61 20.02 -9.54 7.03
CA GLY A 61 19.41 -10.54 6.16
C GLY A 61 18.44 -9.97 5.13
N ALA A 62 18.28 -8.66 5.07
CA ALA A 62 17.48 -8.02 4.04
C ALA A 62 18.24 -7.99 2.71
N VAL A 63 17.51 -8.06 1.59
CA VAL A 63 18.07 -8.25 0.26
C VAL A 63 17.51 -7.20 -0.68
N ILE A 64 18.40 -6.49 -1.38
CA ILE A 64 18.03 -5.56 -2.46
C ILE A 64 18.76 -5.99 -3.73
N VAL A 65 18.06 -6.41 -4.77
CA VAL A 65 18.70 -6.91 -6.00
C VAL A 65 17.98 -6.40 -7.22
N GLY A 66 18.72 -5.99 -8.26
CA GLY A 66 18.16 -5.66 -9.57
C GLY A 66 17.24 -4.44 -9.61
N CYS A 67 17.27 -3.58 -8.58
CA CYS A 67 16.42 -2.40 -8.52
C CYS A 67 16.99 -1.26 -9.37
N GLY A 68 16.11 -0.46 -9.98
CA GLY A 68 16.48 0.65 -10.85
C GLY A 68 16.91 1.89 -10.06
N THR A 69 15.95 2.57 -9.44
CA THR A 69 16.21 3.76 -8.60
C THR A 69 15.66 3.57 -7.19
N ILE A 70 16.49 3.84 -6.18
CA ILE A 70 16.08 3.85 -4.77
C ILE A 70 16.44 5.22 -4.18
N THR A 71 15.44 6.02 -3.87
CA THR A 71 15.64 7.41 -3.41
C THR A 71 14.88 7.70 -2.14
N CYS A 72 15.34 8.69 -1.38
CA CYS A 72 14.57 9.27 -0.30
C CYS A 72 14.39 10.77 -0.55
N SER A 73 13.18 11.28 -0.36
CA SER A 73 12.83 12.68 -0.60
C SER A 73 13.35 13.64 0.47
N GLY A 74 13.78 13.15 1.63
CA GLY A 74 14.43 13.98 2.66
C GLY A 74 14.04 13.61 4.10
N PRO A 75 14.46 14.41 5.09
CA PRO A 75 14.29 14.09 6.53
C PRO A 75 12.83 14.06 6.99
N GLU A 76 11.93 14.70 6.25
CA GLU A 76 10.52 14.84 6.62
C GLU A 76 9.66 13.64 6.20
N VAL A 77 10.26 12.59 5.61
CA VAL A 77 9.55 11.42 5.08
C VAL A 77 8.86 10.63 6.17
N THR A 78 7.59 10.29 5.93
CA THR A 78 6.73 9.56 6.86
C THR A 78 6.20 8.25 6.29
N TYR A 79 6.65 7.81 5.11
CA TYR A 79 6.24 6.54 4.49
C TYR A 79 4.72 6.40 4.35
N GLY A 80 4.03 7.48 3.99
CA GLY A 80 2.57 7.50 3.86
C GLY A 80 1.82 7.79 5.17
N ASN A 81 2.47 7.75 6.33
CA ASN A 81 1.85 8.12 7.60
C ASN A 81 1.46 9.60 7.63
N GLY A 82 0.23 9.87 8.05
CA GLY A 82 -0.38 11.21 8.02
C GLY A 82 -1.01 11.58 6.68
N THR A 83 -1.01 10.70 5.67
CA THR A 83 -1.76 10.95 4.43
C THR A 83 -3.25 10.98 4.75
N VAL A 84 -3.94 12.00 4.28
CA VAL A 84 -5.38 12.16 4.49
C VAL A 84 -6.13 11.41 3.40
N LEU A 85 -6.97 10.47 3.83
CA LEU A 85 -7.89 9.75 2.98
C LEU A 85 -9.21 10.51 2.92
N LYS A 86 -9.68 10.77 1.70
CA LYS A 86 -11.00 11.37 1.48
C LYS A 86 -12.02 10.26 1.33
N VAL A 87 -12.44 9.73 2.46
CA VAL A 87 -13.39 8.63 2.52
C VAL A 87 -14.80 9.22 2.41
N GLY A 88 -15.71 8.63 1.65
CA GLY A 88 -17.11 9.09 1.66
C GLY A 88 -17.53 10.05 0.56
N VAL A 89 -17.00 11.27 0.60
CA VAL A 89 -17.55 12.40 -0.14
C VAL A 89 -16.42 13.21 -0.78
N GLU A 90 -16.38 13.28 -2.11
CA GLU A 90 -15.33 13.98 -2.89
C GLU A 90 -15.16 15.47 -2.53
N ILE A 91 -16.19 16.10 -1.96
CA ILE A 91 -16.17 17.50 -1.48
C ILE A 91 -15.65 17.66 -0.04
N GLY A 92 -15.19 16.58 0.60
CA GLY A 92 -14.63 16.58 1.97
C GLY A 92 -15.65 16.27 3.08
N GLY A 93 -15.20 16.37 4.34
CA GLY A 93 -16.01 16.18 5.54
C GLY A 93 -15.95 14.79 6.19
N ARG A 94 -15.04 13.92 5.72
CA ARG A 94 -14.73 12.59 6.27
C ARG A 94 -13.25 12.27 6.04
N GLU A 95 -12.41 13.24 6.38
CA GLU A 95 -10.97 13.13 6.28
C GLU A 95 -10.45 12.17 7.35
N ILE A 96 -9.83 11.07 6.93
CA ILE A 96 -9.19 10.12 7.84
C ILE A 96 -7.69 10.14 7.54
N ALA A 97 -6.92 10.79 8.42
CA ALA A 97 -5.47 10.74 8.35
C ALA A 97 -4.97 9.36 8.78
N MET A 98 -4.41 8.57 7.88
CA MET A 98 -3.98 7.20 8.20
C MET A 98 -2.61 7.18 8.88
N PHE A 99 -2.40 6.18 9.75
CA PHE A 99 -1.11 5.90 10.37
C PHE A 99 -0.91 4.39 10.52
N ALA A 100 0.33 3.94 10.63
CA ALA A 100 0.64 2.52 10.69
C ALA A 100 0.09 1.93 11.99
N ASP A 101 -0.49 0.73 11.89
CA ASP A 101 -1.20 0.06 12.98
C ASP A 101 -2.47 0.80 13.46
N MET A 102 -3.09 1.60 12.60
CA MET A 102 -4.40 2.20 12.88
C MET A 102 -5.47 1.09 12.95
N PRO A 103 -6.22 0.95 14.05
CA PRO A 103 -7.34 0.01 14.12
C PRO A 103 -8.48 0.44 13.20
N PHE A 104 -9.10 -0.51 12.49
CA PHE A 104 -10.22 -0.21 11.60
C PHE A 104 -11.40 0.48 12.32
N HIS A 105 -11.69 0.07 13.56
CA HIS A 105 -12.76 0.69 14.35
C HIS A 105 -12.50 2.17 14.65
N LEU A 106 -11.24 2.58 14.82
CA LEU A 106 -10.90 3.98 15.00
C LEU A 106 -11.20 4.79 13.74
N ALA A 107 -10.88 4.25 12.56
CA ALA A 107 -11.21 4.89 11.30
C ALA A 107 -12.73 5.05 11.12
N ALA A 108 -13.51 4.04 11.52
CA ALA A 108 -14.98 4.12 11.51
C ALA A 108 -15.51 5.25 12.42
N ILE A 109 -15.02 5.34 13.66
CA ILE A 109 -15.41 6.42 14.60
C ILE A 109 -15.08 7.79 14.00
N VAL A 110 -13.87 7.98 13.48
CA VAL A 110 -13.45 9.27 12.90
C VAL A 110 -14.30 9.64 11.69
N GLY A 111 -14.62 8.67 10.82
CA GLY A 111 -15.50 8.87 9.66
C GLY A 111 -16.97 9.18 10.01
N GLU A 112 -17.42 8.79 11.21
CA GLU A 112 -18.77 9.08 11.72
C GLU A 112 -18.86 10.42 12.45
N SER A 113 -17.81 10.85 13.15
CA SER A 113 -17.74 12.05 14.00
C SER A 113 -17.68 13.40 13.26
N ARG A 114 -18.49 13.57 12.21
CA ARG A 114 -18.53 14.75 11.31
C ARG A 114 -18.75 16.08 12.01
N GLY A 115 -19.51 16.09 13.11
CA GLY A 115 -19.93 17.32 13.80
C GLY A 115 -18.99 17.77 14.93
N ASN A 116 -18.02 16.95 15.31
CA ASN A 116 -17.20 17.21 16.49
C ASN A 116 -15.79 17.67 16.10
N ALA A 117 -15.67 18.95 15.73
CA ALA A 117 -14.41 19.55 15.29
C ALA A 117 -13.28 19.45 16.34
N ALA A 118 -13.61 19.37 17.63
CA ALA A 118 -12.61 19.22 18.69
C ALA A 118 -11.99 17.82 18.69
N GLU A 119 -12.80 16.77 18.53
CA GLU A 119 -12.33 15.39 18.43
C GLU A 119 -11.54 15.15 17.14
N LEU A 120 -12.03 15.65 16.01
CA LEU A 120 -11.33 15.53 14.73
C LEU A 120 -9.96 16.22 14.78
N LYS A 121 -9.89 17.40 15.39
CA LYS A 121 -8.61 18.10 15.58
C LYS A 121 -7.66 17.34 16.53
N ALA A 122 -8.19 16.80 17.63
CA ALA A 122 -7.39 16.00 18.55
C ALA A 122 -6.81 14.75 17.86
N TYR A 123 -7.63 14.08 17.03
CA TYR A 123 -7.20 12.96 16.20
C TYR A 123 -6.09 13.39 15.21
N GLU A 124 -6.29 14.46 14.45
CA GLU A 124 -5.29 14.97 13.51
C GLU A 124 -3.97 15.33 14.20
N ASP A 125 -4.02 15.94 15.38
CA ASP A 125 -2.83 16.31 16.16
C ASP A 125 -2.08 15.06 16.67
N LEU A 126 -2.82 14.00 17.06
CA LEU A 126 -2.23 12.70 17.43
C LEU A 126 -1.56 12.03 16.24
N VAL A 127 -2.24 11.94 15.09
CA VAL A 127 -1.67 11.36 13.87
C VAL A 127 -0.45 12.16 13.41
N ARG A 128 -0.48 13.49 13.50
CA ARG A 128 0.66 14.35 13.17
C ARG A 128 1.85 14.11 14.11
N THR A 129 1.58 13.88 15.39
CA THR A 129 2.62 13.55 16.38
C THR A 129 3.23 12.19 16.09
N TYR A 130 2.40 11.20 15.79
CA TYR A 130 2.85 9.87 15.36
C TYR A 130 3.69 9.96 14.07
N ALA A 131 3.20 10.63 13.04
CA ALA A 131 3.87 10.79 11.76
C ALA A 131 5.24 11.45 11.90
N LYS A 132 5.41 12.38 12.86
CA LYS A 132 6.72 12.95 13.21
C LYS A 132 7.63 11.95 13.91
N SER A 133 7.09 11.12 14.80
CA SER A 133 7.87 10.15 15.57
C SER A 133 8.41 8.98 14.73
N VAL A 134 7.72 8.63 13.64
CA VAL A 134 8.14 7.53 12.74
C VAL A 134 9.09 7.97 11.63
N ARG A 135 9.45 9.26 11.56
CA ARG A 135 10.45 9.73 10.60
C ARG A 135 11.78 9.07 10.91
N CYS A 136 12.49 8.62 9.88
CA CYS A 136 13.85 8.12 10.03
C CYS A 136 14.83 9.01 9.28
N ASP A 137 14.88 10.32 9.59
CA ASP A 137 15.89 11.28 9.13
C ASP A 137 16.34 11.15 7.65
N GLY A 138 15.40 10.81 6.76
CA GLY A 138 15.64 10.70 5.33
C GLY A 138 16.23 9.37 4.86
N PHE A 139 15.83 8.26 5.50
CA PHE A 139 16.13 6.91 5.06
C PHE A 139 14.86 6.20 4.57
N ASN A 140 14.92 5.41 3.49
CA ASN A 140 14.04 4.26 3.33
C ASN A 140 14.42 3.21 4.38
N VAL A 141 13.47 2.40 4.85
CA VAL A 141 13.76 1.34 5.82
C VAL A 141 13.40 0.00 5.21
N ILE A 142 14.40 -0.86 5.01
CA ILE A 142 14.24 -2.25 4.59
C ILE A 142 14.61 -3.13 5.78
N ALA A 143 13.59 -3.64 6.48
CA ALA A 143 13.75 -4.31 7.77
C ALA A 143 14.25 -5.76 7.63
N ARG A 144 14.31 -6.50 8.74
CA ARG A 144 15.03 -7.78 8.81
C ARG A 144 14.45 -8.78 7.83
N GLN A 145 15.31 -9.48 7.08
CA GLN A 145 14.88 -10.49 6.09
C GLN A 145 13.92 -9.99 5.00
N ALA A 146 13.69 -8.67 4.88
CA ALA A 146 12.86 -8.10 3.83
C ALA A 146 13.55 -8.21 2.47
N LYS A 147 12.77 -8.32 1.40
CA LYS A 147 13.26 -8.51 0.03
C LYS A 147 12.72 -7.41 -0.87
N VAL A 148 13.62 -6.70 -1.54
CA VAL A 148 13.30 -5.70 -2.56
C VAL A 148 13.98 -6.11 -3.86
N LEU A 149 13.23 -6.70 -4.77
CA LEU A 149 13.77 -7.42 -5.92
C LEU A 149 13.25 -6.81 -7.22
N ARG A 150 14.15 -6.43 -8.12
CA ARG A 150 13.84 -6.02 -9.49
C ARG A 150 12.83 -4.86 -9.58
N CYS A 151 12.76 -4.04 -8.54
CA CYS A 151 11.87 -2.90 -8.48
C CYS A 151 12.45 -1.75 -9.31
N PRO A 152 11.77 -1.26 -10.37
CA PRO A 152 12.30 -0.18 -11.19
C PRO A 152 12.42 1.13 -10.41
N LYS A 153 11.54 1.37 -9.43
CA LYS A 153 11.55 2.57 -8.59
C LYS A 153 11.03 2.30 -7.18
N ILE A 154 11.84 2.63 -6.20
CA ILE A 154 11.51 2.63 -4.77
C ILE A 154 11.81 4.01 -4.21
N ARG A 155 10.86 4.60 -3.48
CA ARG A 155 11.08 5.91 -2.87
C ARG A 155 10.27 6.12 -1.60
N ASP A 156 10.89 6.56 -0.52
CA ASP A 156 10.20 6.86 0.75
C ASP A 156 9.38 5.66 1.26
N VAL A 157 10.02 4.50 1.39
CA VAL A 157 9.35 3.27 1.82
C VAL A 157 9.83 2.77 3.17
N PHE A 158 8.90 2.19 3.91
CA PHE A 158 9.17 1.31 5.05
C PHE A 158 8.69 -0.10 4.69
N VAL A 159 9.60 -1.07 4.66
CA VAL A 159 9.31 -2.49 4.41
C VAL A 159 9.62 -3.27 5.69
N GLY A 160 8.56 -3.79 6.33
CA GLY A 160 8.63 -4.54 7.58
C GLY A 160 9.34 -5.89 7.45
N ASP A 161 9.51 -6.57 8.58
CA ASP A 161 10.30 -7.81 8.67
C ASP A 161 9.72 -8.90 7.76
N GLY A 162 10.59 -9.51 6.95
CA GLY A 162 10.21 -10.53 5.97
C GLY A 162 9.37 -10.03 4.79
N GLY A 163 9.05 -8.73 4.72
CA GLY A 163 8.20 -8.15 3.68
C GLY A 163 8.83 -8.28 2.29
N VAL A 164 7.99 -8.47 1.27
CA VAL A 164 8.44 -8.70 -0.10
C VAL A 164 7.93 -7.61 -1.03
N VAL A 165 8.84 -6.93 -1.72
CA VAL A 165 8.53 -6.00 -2.80
C VAL A 165 9.28 -6.48 -4.04
N GLU A 166 8.56 -6.90 -5.08
CA GLU A 166 9.16 -7.54 -6.24
C GLU A 166 8.54 -7.03 -7.55
N ASP A 167 9.38 -6.75 -8.53
CA ASP A 167 9.00 -6.29 -9.88
C ASP A 167 8.04 -5.07 -9.91
N SER A 168 7.94 -4.33 -8.80
CA SER A 168 6.87 -3.34 -8.56
C SER A 168 7.42 -1.94 -8.26
N VAL A 169 6.57 -0.92 -8.41
CA VAL A 169 6.89 0.47 -8.07
C VAL A 169 6.21 0.82 -6.75
N VAL A 170 7.01 1.23 -5.76
CA VAL A 170 6.47 1.61 -4.45
C VAL A 170 7.00 2.98 -4.06
N SER A 171 6.12 3.88 -3.64
CA SER A 171 6.57 5.12 -3.04
C SER A 171 5.73 5.72 -1.92
N ASN A 172 6.38 6.44 -0.99
CA ASN A 172 5.73 7.07 0.17
C ASN A 172 4.78 6.10 0.90
N SER A 173 5.22 4.87 1.17
CA SER A 173 4.31 3.81 1.64
C SER A 173 4.93 2.97 2.76
N THR A 174 4.07 2.51 3.66
CA THR A 174 4.44 1.61 4.78
C THR A 174 3.88 0.23 4.49
N ILE A 175 4.74 -0.78 4.56
CA ILE A 175 4.39 -2.20 4.42
C ILE A 175 4.69 -2.86 5.76
N LEU A 176 3.67 -3.03 6.59
CA LEU A 176 3.79 -3.77 7.83
C LEU A 176 3.83 -5.26 7.52
N SER A 177 4.82 -5.94 8.07
CA SER A 177 5.08 -7.35 7.79
C SER A 177 5.85 -7.94 8.97
N THR A 178 5.55 -9.19 9.29
CA THR A 178 6.40 -10.04 10.13
C THR A 178 6.66 -11.37 9.42
N PRO A 179 7.63 -12.20 9.85
CA PRO A 179 7.81 -13.53 9.28
C PRO A 179 6.58 -14.45 9.41
N ALA A 180 5.70 -14.19 10.39
CA ALA A 180 4.46 -14.95 10.59
C ALA A 180 3.29 -14.38 9.78
N GLU A 181 3.24 -13.06 9.61
CA GLU A 181 2.17 -12.32 8.93
C GLU A 181 2.81 -11.42 7.85
N PHE A 182 3.30 -12.07 6.80
CA PHE A 182 4.10 -11.39 5.79
C PHE A 182 3.22 -10.62 4.81
N SER A 183 3.67 -9.43 4.42
CA SER A 183 2.98 -8.62 3.41
C SER A 183 3.82 -8.53 2.13
N SER A 184 3.16 -8.45 0.98
CA SER A 184 3.84 -8.46 -0.31
C SER A 184 3.26 -7.52 -1.36
N ILE A 185 4.13 -6.89 -2.13
CA ILE A 185 3.78 -6.10 -3.33
C ILE A 185 4.55 -6.69 -4.50
N VAL A 186 3.85 -7.39 -5.40
CA VAL A 186 4.45 -8.16 -6.48
C VAL A 186 3.69 -7.97 -7.81
N GLY A 187 4.18 -8.62 -8.88
CA GLY A 187 3.45 -8.72 -10.14
C GLY A 187 3.27 -7.39 -10.88
N PHE A 188 4.30 -6.54 -10.93
CA PHE A 188 4.25 -5.25 -11.63
C PHE A 188 3.22 -4.26 -11.08
N SER A 189 2.92 -4.36 -9.79
CA SER A 189 1.97 -3.49 -9.11
C SER A 189 2.56 -2.10 -8.82
N GLN A 190 1.68 -1.13 -8.62
CA GLN A 190 2.03 0.25 -8.29
C GLN A 190 1.36 0.63 -6.98
N VAL A 191 2.17 0.99 -5.98
CA VAL A 191 1.67 1.40 -4.66
C VAL A 191 2.23 2.76 -4.32
N HIS A 192 1.37 3.73 -4.02
CA HIS A 192 1.85 5.03 -3.55
C HIS A 192 1.01 5.67 -2.46
N SER A 193 1.68 6.39 -1.55
CA SER A 193 1.04 7.10 -0.44
C SER A 193 0.06 6.21 0.33
N SER A 194 0.41 4.93 0.52
CA SER A 194 -0.50 3.90 1.03
C SER A 194 0.11 3.14 2.20
N ILE A 195 -0.74 2.56 3.05
CA ILE A 195 -0.32 1.73 4.17
C ILE A 195 -0.93 0.35 3.99
N LEU A 196 -0.06 -0.67 3.99
CA LEU A 196 -0.43 -2.08 4.03
C LEU A 196 -0.19 -2.58 5.46
N GLN A 197 -1.24 -3.05 6.12
CA GLN A 197 -1.11 -3.77 7.38
C GLN A 197 -0.62 -5.22 7.15
N TRP A 198 -0.62 -6.04 8.19
CA TRP A 198 -0.02 -7.37 8.16
C TRP A 198 -0.82 -8.33 7.27
N ASN A 199 -0.13 -9.30 6.68
CA ASN A 199 -0.73 -10.27 5.76
C ASN A 199 -1.47 -9.61 4.56
N ALA A 200 -1.07 -8.39 4.17
CA ALA A 200 -1.67 -7.69 3.05
C ALA A 200 -0.87 -7.95 1.75
N HIS A 201 -1.57 -8.22 0.67
CA HIS A 201 -0.97 -8.61 -0.60
C HIS A 201 -1.50 -7.75 -1.76
N VAL A 202 -0.58 -7.24 -2.58
CA VAL A 202 -0.89 -6.52 -3.82
C VAL A 202 -0.17 -7.21 -4.97
N ASP A 203 -0.90 -7.67 -5.98
CA ASP A 203 -0.38 -8.47 -7.10
C ASP A 203 -1.13 -8.17 -8.41
N GLY A 204 -0.69 -8.74 -9.52
CA GLY A 204 -1.41 -8.81 -10.79
C GLY A 204 -1.53 -7.47 -11.50
N GLY A 205 -0.52 -6.60 -11.40
CA GLY A 205 -0.51 -5.29 -12.02
C GLY A 205 -1.53 -4.34 -11.41
N SER A 206 -1.77 -4.46 -10.10
CA SER A 206 -2.74 -3.64 -9.37
C SER A 206 -2.19 -2.25 -9.06
N SER A 207 -3.09 -1.28 -8.90
CA SER A 207 -2.78 0.10 -8.56
C SER A 207 -3.43 0.48 -7.24
N VAL A 208 -2.62 0.80 -6.24
CA VAL A 208 -3.06 1.23 -4.90
C VAL A 208 -2.51 2.62 -4.62
N GLU A 209 -3.38 3.60 -4.43
CA GLU A 209 -3.01 4.99 -4.25
C GLU A 209 -3.81 5.60 -3.11
N ARG A 210 -3.11 6.31 -2.20
CA ARG A 210 -3.74 6.96 -1.04
C ARG A 210 -4.74 6.02 -0.37
N SER A 211 -4.31 4.83 0.04
CA SER A 211 -5.23 3.83 0.57
C SER A 211 -4.65 3.10 1.77
N PHE A 212 -5.53 2.64 2.65
CA PHE A 212 -5.19 1.83 3.81
C PHE A 212 -5.74 0.42 3.62
N LEU A 213 -4.86 -0.56 3.59
CA LEU A 213 -5.20 -1.97 3.46
C LEU A 213 -5.08 -2.60 4.84
N CYS A 214 -6.22 -2.95 5.46
CA CYS A 214 -6.21 -3.63 6.75
C CYS A 214 -5.67 -5.05 6.66
N ASP A 215 -5.48 -5.69 7.82
CA ASP A 215 -4.93 -7.04 7.89
C ASP A 215 -5.64 -8.04 6.97
N CYS A 216 -4.86 -8.91 6.32
CA CYS A 216 -5.34 -9.93 5.38
C CYS A 216 -6.02 -9.38 4.11
N SER A 217 -5.85 -8.09 3.77
CA SER A 217 -6.41 -7.53 2.53
C SER A 217 -5.61 -7.97 1.31
N HIS A 218 -6.29 -8.24 0.20
CA HIS A 218 -5.65 -8.68 -1.03
C HIS A 218 -6.19 -7.90 -2.24
N VAL A 219 -5.29 -7.31 -3.03
CA VAL A 219 -5.61 -6.59 -4.28
C VAL A 219 -4.88 -7.27 -5.43
N GLU A 220 -5.61 -8.00 -6.27
CA GLU A 220 -5.06 -8.75 -7.40
C GLU A 220 -5.72 -8.38 -8.73
N ARG A 221 -5.15 -8.89 -9.84
CA ARG A 221 -5.77 -8.93 -11.18
C ARG A 221 -6.20 -7.55 -11.69
N HIS A 222 -5.26 -6.61 -11.72
CA HIS A 222 -5.49 -5.22 -12.11
C HIS A 222 -6.49 -4.48 -11.20
N GLY A 223 -6.57 -4.85 -9.93
CA GLY A 223 -7.36 -4.14 -8.94
C GLY A 223 -6.91 -2.68 -8.84
N MET A 224 -7.87 -1.77 -8.76
CA MET A 224 -7.61 -0.33 -8.57
C MET A 224 -8.24 0.11 -7.25
N VAL A 225 -7.42 0.61 -6.33
CA VAL A 225 -7.85 1.06 -5.00
C VAL A 225 -7.30 2.45 -4.77
N MET A 226 -8.18 3.45 -4.82
CA MET A 226 -7.82 4.87 -4.70
C MET A 226 -8.62 5.50 -3.57
N ASP A 227 -7.97 6.30 -2.71
CA ASP A 227 -8.62 7.08 -1.64
C ASP A 227 -9.54 6.22 -0.74
N SER A 228 -9.14 4.98 -0.45
CA SER A 228 -10.01 3.96 0.16
C SER A 228 -9.44 3.37 1.46
N LEU A 229 -10.34 2.99 2.36
CA LEU A 229 -10.07 2.14 3.52
C LEU A 229 -10.62 0.74 3.24
N LEU A 230 -9.74 -0.25 3.07
CA LEU A 230 -10.16 -1.65 2.94
C LEU A 230 -10.18 -2.31 4.31
N GLY A 231 -11.35 -2.84 4.70
CA GLY A 231 -11.52 -3.58 5.96
C GLY A 231 -10.79 -4.92 5.98
N THR A 232 -10.61 -5.48 7.18
CA THR A 232 -9.88 -6.74 7.39
C THR A 232 -10.43 -7.89 6.56
N SER A 233 -9.54 -8.70 5.97
CA SER A 233 -9.86 -9.87 5.14
C SER A 233 -10.73 -9.57 3.90
N SER A 234 -10.56 -8.40 3.29
CA SER A 234 -11.23 -8.06 2.02
C SER A 234 -10.39 -8.53 0.82
N LEU A 235 -10.96 -9.33 -0.09
CA LEU A 235 -10.30 -9.82 -1.32
C LEU A 235 -10.89 -9.12 -2.55
N TYR A 236 -10.03 -8.47 -3.34
CA TYR A 236 -10.37 -7.69 -4.53
C TYR A 236 -9.80 -8.32 -5.80
N GLY A 237 -10.70 -8.76 -6.69
CA GLY A 237 -10.42 -9.11 -8.10
C GLY A 237 -11.35 -8.36 -9.07
N ALA A 238 -11.88 -7.21 -8.66
CA ALA A 238 -13.02 -6.53 -9.26
C ALA A 238 -12.84 -5.00 -9.35
N ASN A 239 -13.58 -4.34 -10.24
CA ASN A 239 -13.62 -2.87 -10.36
C ASN A 239 -14.54 -2.29 -9.27
N VAL A 240 -14.04 -2.31 -8.04
CA VAL A 240 -14.72 -1.77 -6.86
C VAL A 240 -14.19 -0.36 -6.64
N GLY A 241 -15.02 0.65 -6.94
CA GLY A 241 -14.57 2.04 -7.05
C GLY A 241 -15.09 2.80 -8.27
N SER A 242 -16.18 2.35 -8.91
CA SER A 242 -16.82 3.11 -10.00
C SER A 242 -17.60 4.32 -9.46
N ASN A 243 -16.88 5.33 -8.97
CA ASN A 243 -17.39 6.51 -8.27
C ASN A 243 -17.70 7.71 -9.19
N HIS A 244 -17.09 7.80 -10.37
CA HIS A 244 -17.30 8.88 -11.33
C HIS A 244 -18.71 8.83 -11.98
N THR A 245 -19.71 9.36 -11.27
CA THR A 245 -21.11 9.43 -11.74
C THR A 245 -21.46 10.77 -12.40
N LEU A 246 -20.54 11.75 -12.41
CA LEU A 246 -20.70 13.11 -12.96
C LEU A 246 -21.89 13.92 -12.39
N LYS A 247 -22.63 13.38 -11.41
CA LYS A 247 -23.89 13.94 -10.88
C LYS A 247 -23.83 14.38 -9.42
N ALA A 248 -22.93 13.79 -8.64
CA ALA A 248 -22.74 14.08 -7.23
C ALA A 248 -21.26 13.84 -6.87
N PRO A 249 -20.75 14.40 -5.76
CA PRO A 249 -19.43 14.05 -5.23
C PRO A 249 -19.29 12.52 -5.15
N ASP A 250 -18.13 11.97 -5.51
CA ASP A 250 -17.77 10.56 -5.34
C ASP A 250 -18.33 10.02 -4.02
N GLN A 251 -19.18 9.01 -4.13
CA GLN A 251 -19.86 8.35 -3.02
C GLN A 251 -18.95 7.23 -2.45
N GLU A 252 -19.40 6.41 -1.50
CA GLU A 252 -18.51 5.46 -0.80
C GLU A 252 -19.05 4.02 -0.81
N LEU A 253 -18.11 3.08 -0.78
CA LEU A 253 -18.34 1.71 -0.36
C LEU A 253 -17.90 1.55 1.08
N TRP A 254 -18.82 1.08 1.93
CA TRP A 254 -18.46 0.51 3.22
C TRP A 254 -18.38 -1.01 3.08
N PRO A 255 -17.17 -1.59 2.95
CA PRO A 255 -17.04 -3.04 2.80
C PRO A 255 -17.45 -3.74 4.11
N GLY A 256 -18.03 -4.93 3.96
CA GLY A 256 -18.27 -5.83 5.09
C GLY A 256 -17.05 -6.70 5.36
N GLU A 257 -16.91 -7.14 6.60
CA GLU A 257 -15.89 -8.11 6.98
C GLU A 257 -15.99 -9.37 6.11
N GLY A 258 -14.88 -9.79 5.49
CA GLY A 258 -14.85 -11.01 4.69
C GLY A 258 -15.76 -11.00 3.45
N VAL A 259 -16.24 -9.82 3.00
CA VAL A 259 -17.01 -9.73 1.75
C VAL A 259 -16.08 -10.02 0.57
N PHE A 260 -16.48 -11.00 -0.25
CA PHE A 260 -15.76 -11.39 -1.45
C PHE A 260 -16.35 -10.71 -2.69
N TYR A 261 -15.51 -10.03 -3.47
CA TYR A 261 -15.90 -9.41 -4.73
C TYR A 261 -15.44 -10.29 -5.90
N GLY A 262 -16.37 -10.98 -6.55
CA GLY A 262 -16.11 -11.84 -7.70
C GLY A 262 -15.52 -11.09 -8.89
N LEU A 263 -14.93 -11.82 -9.82
CA LEU A 263 -14.22 -11.21 -10.95
C LEU A 263 -15.16 -10.35 -11.80
N SER A 264 -14.65 -9.25 -12.36
CA SER A 264 -15.46 -8.36 -13.21
C SER A 264 -16.72 -7.80 -12.52
N VAL A 265 -16.74 -7.75 -11.19
CA VAL A 265 -17.77 -7.03 -10.44
C VAL A 265 -17.58 -5.52 -10.60
N SER A 266 -18.69 -4.78 -10.69
CA SER A 266 -18.71 -3.32 -10.60
C SER A 266 -19.64 -2.89 -9.48
N ILE A 267 -19.07 -2.40 -8.38
CA ILE A 267 -19.86 -1.86 -7.28
C ILE A 267 -20.17 -0.40 -7.55
N LYS A 268 -21.46 -0.05 -7.65
CA LYS A 268 -21.90 1.35 -7.76
C LYS A 268 -22.12 1.96 -6.39
N TYR A 269 -21.72 3.21 -6.25
CA TYR A 269 -21.75 3.93 -4.99
C TYR A 269 -23.01 4.81 -4.86
N PRO A 270 -23.50 5.10 -3.63
CA PRO A 270 -23.03 4.53 -2.37
C PRO A 270 -23.43 3.05 -2.21
N SER A 271 -22.55 2.24 -1.64
CA SER A 271 -22.89 0.86 -1.24
C SER A 271 -22.45 0.59 0.19
N ASN A 272 -23.33 0.06 1.05
CA ASN A 272 -22.98 -0.26 2.43
C ASN A 272 -23.20 -1.75 2.71
N PHE A 273 -22.10 -2.47 2.94
CA PHE A 273 -22.06 -3.90 3.21
C PHE A 273 -21.52 -4.20 4.62
N THR A 274 -21.45 -3.23 5.54
CA THR A 274 -20.88 -3.43 6.89
C THR A 274 -21.55 -4.57 7.67
N ASN A 275 -22.84 -4.81 7.41
CA ASN A 275 -23.63 -5.87 8.04
C ASN A 275 -23.78 -7.13 7.16
N ALA A 276 -23.04 -7.20 6.05
CA ALA A 276 -23.06 -8.31 5.10
C ALA A 276 -21.84 -9.22 5.24
N ALA A 277 -21.39 -9.48 6.47
CA ALA A 277 -20.16 -10.23 6.71
C ALA A 277 -20.14 -11.58 5.98
N TYR A 278 -18.99 -11.95 5.40
CA TYR A 278 -18.77 -13.20 4.68
C TYR A 278 -19.67 -13.41 3.45
N SER A 279 -20.20 -12.33 2.87
CA SER A 279 -21.02 -12.40 1.66
C SER A 279 -20.17 -12.40 0.40
N VAL A 280 -20.70 -12.99 -0.67
CA VAL A 280 -20.05 -13.14 -1.97
C VAL A 280 -20.83 -12.33 -3.00
N ILE A 281 -20.18 -11.40 -3.68
CA ILE A 281 -20.70 -10.78 -4.90
C ILE A 281 -20.24 -11.64 -6.08
N ALA A 282 -21.17 -12.24 -6.82
CA ALA A 282 -20.84 -13.18 -7.89
C ALA A 282 -20.07 -12.50 -9.05
N THR A 283 -19.26 -13.27 -9.76
CA THR A 283 -18.51 -12.81 -10.95
C THR A 283 -19.43 -12.14 -11.98
N GLY A 284 -19.00 -11.00 -12.53
CA GLY A 284 -19.71 -10.25 -13.56
C GLY A 284 -20.88 -9.40 -13.05
N VAL A 285 -21.12 -9.36 -11.73
CA VAL A 285 -22.22 -8.59 -11.16
C VAL A 285 -21.90 -7.10 -11.14
N SER A 286 -22.77 -6.30 -11.72
CA SER A 286 -22.83 -4.86 -11.45
C SER A 286 -23.91 -4.59 -10.40
N THR A 287 -23.56 -3.90 -9.33
CA THR A 287 -24.55 -3.50 -8.33
C THR A 287 -25.13 -2.13 -8.63
N LEU A 288 -26.34 -1.87 -8.17
CA LEU A 288 -26.79 -0.50 -7.94
C LEU A 288 -26.23 0.03 -6.61
N PRO A 289 -26.32 1.34 -6.37
CA PRO A 289 -26.11 1.88 -5.03
C PRO A 289 -27.09 1.22 -4.05
N GLN A 290 -26.58 0.50 -3.04
CA GLN A 290 -27.44 -0.30 -2.16
C GLN A 290 -26.84 -0.57 -0.77
N LYS A 291 -27.70 -0.88 0.18
CA LYS A 291 -27.31 -1.42 1.50
C LYS A 291 -27.60 -2.92 1.53
N LEU A 292 -26.61 -3.72 1.93
CA LEU A 292 -26.77 -5.14 2.20
C LEU A 292 -26.60 -5.36 3.71
N ASP A 293 -27.68 -5.78 4.36
CA ASP A 293 -27.72 -6.09 5.80
C ASP A 293 -27.88 -7.60 6.06
N MET A 294 -27.35 -8.42 5.15
CA MET A 294 -27.50 -9.88 5.22
C MET A 294 -26.12 -10.55 5.17
N PRO A 295 -25.66 -11.17 6.26
CA PRO A 295 -24.39 -11.90 6.26
C PRO A 295 -24.53 -13.26 5.57
N PHE A 296 -23.40 -13.82 5.15
CA PHE A 296 -23.29 -15.07 4.41
C PHE A 296 -24.22 -15.12 3.19
N ALA A 297 -24.33 -14.01 2.46
CA ALA A 297 -25.21 -13.89 1.31
C ALA A 297 -24.44 -14.08 -0.02
N LEU A 298 -25.06 -14.70 -1.02
CA LEU A 298 -24.60 -14.65 -2.41
C LEU A 298 -25.42 -13.60 -3.16
N VAL A 299 -24.77 -12.53 -3.62
CA VAL A 299 -25.38 -11.47 -4.43
C VAL A 299 -25.13 -11.77 -5.91
N ASN A 300 -26.19 -11.86 -6.70
CA ASN A 300 -26.13 -12.23 -8.12
C ASN A 300 -26.97 -11.30 -9.00
N ILE A 301 -26.87 -11.48 -10.32
CA ILE A 301 -27.83 -10.91 -11.27
C ILE A 301 -29.22 -11.52 -11.03
N PRO A 302 -30.31 -10.76 -11.21
CA PRO A 302 -31.66 -11.29 -11.02
C PRO A 302 -31.95 -12.43 -11.99
N GLY A 303 -32.30 -13.61 -11.44
CA GLY A 303 -32.70 -14.80 -12.20
C GLY A 303 -34.11 -14.71 -12.77
N HIS A 304 -34.91 -13.75 -12.30
CA HIS A 304 -36.25 -13.48 -12.79
C HIS A 304 -36.60 -11.98 -12.68
N ASN A 305 -37.54 -11.52 -13.52
CA ASN A 305 -37.99 -10.13 -13.51
C ASN A 305 -39.26 -10.01 -12.65
N ILE A 306 -39.19 -9.22 -11.58
CA ILE A 306 -40.33 -8.87 -10.74
C ILE A 306 -40.88 -7.54 -11.27
N PRO A 307 -42.11 -7.48 -11.82
CA PRO A 307 -42.63 -6.27 -12.50
C PRO A 307 -42.63 -4.99 -11.65
N GLU A 308 -42.67 -5.15 -10.33
CA GLU A 308 -42.73 -4.07 -9.35
C GLU A 308 -41.33 -3.58 -8.92
N LEU A 309 -40.27 -4.29 -9.31
CA LEU A 309 -38.88 -3.98 -8.96
C LEU A 309 -38.07 -3.58 -10.20
N SER A 310 -37.04 -2.78 -9.98
CA SER A 310 -36.08 -2.48 -11.04
C SER A 310 -35.37 -3.77 -11.47
N PRO A 311 -35.25 -4.05 -12.78
CA PRO A 311 -34.51 -5.21 -13.27
C PRO A 311 -33.00 -5.14 -13.01
N ALA A 312 -32.51 -4.00 -12.49
CA ALA A 312 -31.13 -3.80 -12.10
C ALA A 312 -30.87 -4.10 -10.60
N ILE A 313 -31.90 -4.47 -9.82
CA ILE A 313 -31.71 -4.90 -8.43
C ILE A 313 -31.08 -6.30 -8.41
N ASN A 314 -30.05 -6.47 -7.59
CA ASN A 314 -29.39 -7.75 -7.43
C ASN A 314 -30.25 -8.72 -6.63
N GLU A 315 -30.19 -10.00 -6.99
CA GLU A 315 -30.85 -11.07 -6.24
C GLU A 315 -29.91 -11.59 -5.16
N ILE A 316 -30.47 -11.87 -3.98
CA ILE A 316 -29.71 -12.27 -2.79
C ILE A 316 -30.14 -13.68 -2.41
N TYR A 317 -29.18 -14.60 -2.33
CA TYR A 317 -29.38 -15.96 -1.87
C TYR A 317 -28.76 -16.14 -0.47
N PRO A 318 -29.50 -16.66 0.53
CA PRO A 318 -28.92 -17.02 1.82
C PRO A 318 -27.92 -18.16 1.66
N GLY A 319 -26.72 -18.01 2.21
CA GLY A 319 -25.69 -19.06 2.23
C GLY A 319 -25.97 -20.20 3.21
N TYR A 320 -27.10 -20.16 3.92
CA TYR A 320 -27.52 -21.19 4.89
C TYR A 320 -28.46 -22.24 4.30
N ASP A 321 -28.91 -22.07 3.04
CA ASP A 321 -29.83 -23.00 2.38
C ASP A 321 -29.16 -23.69 1.19
N THR A 322 -28.38 -24.73 1.48
CA THR A 322 -28.10 -25.87 0.59
C THR A 322 -28.08 -27.16 1.38
#